data_AF-A0A2P5Y2Q2-F1
#
_entry.id   AF-A0A2P5Y2Q2-F1
#
_cell.length_a   1.000
_cell.length_b   1.000
_cell.length_c   1.000
_cell.angle_alpha   90.00
_cell.angle_beta   90.00
_cell.angle_gamma   90.00
#
_symmetry.space_group_name_H-M   'P 1'
#
loop_
_entity.id
_entity.type
_entity.pdbx_description
1 polymer ?
#
loop_
_entity_poly.entity_id
_entity_poly.type
_entity_poly.pdbx_seq_one_letter_code
_entity_poly.pdbx_strand_id
1 'polypeptide(L)'
;MMMTVSMSMCKEMVSLLDISSGVLKSDFFSPRRHKEKVVILMGATGTGKSRLSIDLATRFPAEIINSDKIQVHEGLDIVTNKISEEERSGIPHHLLGVISPNIDFTVTNFVDMASRATASIVLMMMTVSMSMCKEMVSLLDISSGVLKSDFFSPRRHKEKVVILMGATGTGKSRLSIDLATRFPAEIINSDKIQVHEGLDIVTNKISEEERCGIPHHLFGVISPNIDFTVTNFVDMASRATASIVSRSQLPIIAGGSNSYIEALVDDERSRFRSKYECCFLWVDVAMPVLHQYVSERVDKMVENGMVDEARSFFDYNANYSKGIRKAIGVPEFDRYFRAEPFLDKRRRAKLLQEAIQEIKRNTCRLACRQLEKIQRLRNKKNWTIHRLDATEVFLRRGKGADEAWEELVADPSTEIVAQFLCDISSGALLSTSPAIEFLVV
;
A
#
# COMPACT_ATOMS: atom_id res chain seq x y z
N MET A 1 24.65 50.37 22.65
CA MET A 1 25.52 49.19 22.87
C MET A 1 25.11 48.15 21.83
N MET A 2 25.93 47.98 20.80
CA MET A 2 25.78 46.91 19.80
C MET A 2 25.78 45.55 20.51
N MET A 3 24.92 44.63 20.09
CA MET A 3 25.24 43.20 20.18
C MET A 3 24.68 42.48 18.95
N THR A 4 25.60 42.25 18.02
CA THR A 4 25.54 41.36 16.87
C THR A 4 25.67 39.92 17.35
N VAL A 5 24.60 39.11 17.26
CA VAL A 5 24.57 37.63 17.39
C VAL A 5 23.27 37.20 16.70
N SER A 6 23.12 36.24 15.79
CA SER A 6 23.97 35.25 15.13
C SER A 6 23.41 35.03 13.71
N MET A 7 24.23 35.20 12.68
CA MET A 7 23.92 34.85 11.29
C MET A 7 24.35 33.42 10.95
N SER A 8 24.75 32.60 11.94
CA SER A 8 25.31 31.26 11.70
C SER A 8 24.25 30.17 11.56
N MET A 9 23.12 30.26 12.29
CA MET A 9 22.07 29.22 12.22
C MET A 9 21.36 29.15 10.86
N CYS A 10 21.15 30.30 10.19
CA CYS A 10 20.51 30.31 8.87
C CYS A 10 21.36 29.68 7.77
N LYS A 11 22.70 29.71 7.88
CA LYS A 11 23.58 29.04 6.90
C LYS A 11 23.61 27.52 7.11
N GLU A 12 23.53 27.05 8.36
CA GLU A 12 23.44 25.61 8.64
C GLU A 12 22.08 25.01 8.24
N MET A 13 20.96 25.71 8.46
CA MET A 13 19.63 25.23 8.05
C MET A 13 19.48 25.12 6.53
N VAL A 14 20.08 26.03 5.75
CA VAL A 14 20.06 25.95 4.28
C VAL A 14 20.94 24.81 3.75
N SER A 15 22.02 24.45 4.46
CA SER A 15 22.87 23.31 4.08
C SER A 15 22.32 21.94 4.48
N LEU A 16 21.48 21.86 5.52
CA LEU A 16 20.91 20.59 6.00
C LEU A 16 19.61 20.18 5.28
N LEU A 17 18.93 21.14 4.64
CA LEU A 17 17.78 20.86 3.77
C LEU A 17 18.19 20.46 2.34
N ASP A 18 19.48 20.45 2.04
CA ASP A 18 20.05 19.94 0.79
C ASP A 18 20.62 18.52 1.03
N ILE A 19 19.74 17.54 1.28
CA ILE A 19 20.13 16.12 1.33
C ILE A 19 20.31 15.62 -0.12
N SER A 20 21.35 16.10 -0.78
CA SER A 20 21.99 15.39 -1.88
C SER A 20 23.40 15.91 -2.15
N SER A 21 24.40 15.36 -1.45
CA SER A 21 25.74 15.12 -2.01
C SER A 21 26.53 14.20 -1.06
N GLY A 22 27.21 13.15 -1.46
CA GLY A 22 27.42 12.53 -2.77
C GLY A 22 28.51 11.45 -2.65
N VAL A 23 28.42 10.37 -3.42
CA VAL A 23 29.55 9.56 -3.90
C VAL A 23 29.22 9.06 -5.32
N LEU A 24 30.25 9.00 -6.17
CA LEU A 24 30.26 9.06 -7.63
C LEU A 24 29.69 7.86 -8.42
N LYS A 25 29.05 8.23 -9.55
CA LYS A 25 29.00 7.60 -10.91
C LYS A 25 28.51 6.15 -11.06
N SER A 26 27.35 5.99 -11.70
CA SER A 26 27.26 5.68 -13.14
C SER A 26 25.80 5.79 -13.63
N ASP A 27 25.63 6.26 -14.86
CA ASP A 27 24.38 6.56 -15.53
C ASP A 27 23.39 5.40 -15.54
N PHE A 28 22.09 5.63 -15.28
CA PHE A 28 20.93 5.02 -15.99
C PHE A 28 19.61 5.52 -15.34
N PHE A 29 18.79 6.25 -16.13
CA PHE A 29 17.37 6.64 -15.93
C PHE A 29 16.88 6.95 -14.50
N SER A 30 16.82 8.25 -14.15
CA SER A 30 16.04 8.75 -12.99
C SER A 30 14.67 9.29 -13.45
N PRO A 31 13.54 8.82 -12.89
CA PRO A 31 12.23 9.43 -13.12
C PRO A 31 12.17 10.79 -12.40
N ARG A 32 11.61 11.81 -13.07
CA ARG A 32 11.49 13.17 -12.52
C ARG A 32 10.68 13.13 -11.22
N ARG A 33 11.36 13.31 -10.08
CA ARG A 33 10.74 13.56 -8.77
C ARG A 33 9.91 14.85 -8.85
N HIS A 34 8.60 14.76 -8.65
CA HIS A 34 7.81 15.95 -8.30
C HIS A 34 8.27 16.37 -6.90
N LYS A 35 8.91 17.54 -6.79
CA LYS A 35 9.26 18.13 -5.50
C LYS A 35 8.05 18.92 -5.00
N GLU A 36 7.56 18.60 -3.81
CA GLU A 36 6.62 19.43 -3.09
C GLU A 36 7.23 20.83 -2.92
N LYS A 37 6.46 21.87 -3.24
CA LYS A 37 6.97 23.24 -3.26
C LYS A 37 6.76 23.88 -1.89
N VAL A 38 7.84 24.03 -1.15
CA VAL A 38 7.89 24.75 0.14
C VAL A 38 8.33 26.19 -0.10
N VAL A 39 7.51 27.16 0.28
CA VAL A 39 7.92 28.58 0.32
C VAL A 39 8.47 28.88 1.69
N ILE A 40 9.70 29.37 1.79
CA ILE A 40 10.33 29.71 3.07
C ILE A 40 10.35 31.24 3.21
N LEU A 41 9.72 31.78 4.26
CA LEU A 41 9.71 33.21 4.54
C LEU A 41 10.87 33.62 5.44
N MET A 42 11.94 34.15 4.85
CA MET A 42 13.10 34.65 5.58
C MET A 42 13.10 36.18 5.73
N GLY A 43 13.58 36.69 6.87
CA GLY A 43 13.64 38.13 7.14
C GLY A 43 13.96 38.43 8.61
N ALA A 44 14.40 39.65 8.90
CA ALA A 44 14.71 40.06 10.27
C ALA A 44 13.46 40.04 11.19
N THR A 45 13.65 39.94 12.50
CA THR A 45 12.55 40.02 13.47
C THR A 45 11.83 41.36 13.34
N GLY A 46 10.50 41.35 13.31
CA GLY A 46 9.67 42.56 13.15
C GLY A 46 9.43 43.03 11.71
N THR A 47 9.95 42.36 10.67
CA THR A 47 9.69 42.73 9.26
C THR A 47 8.33 42.28 8.72
N GLY A 48 7.44 41.79 9.57
CA GLY A 48 6.09 41.38 9.18
C GLY A 48 5.96 39.98 8.56
N LYS A 49 6.94 39.07 8.74
CA LYS A 49 6.90 37.69 8.22
C LYS A 49 5.62 36.94 8.60
N SER A 50 5.27 36.98 9.89
CA SER A 50 4.07 36.37 10.47
C SER A 50 2.77 36.92 9.86
N ARG A 51 2.75 38.20 9.48
CA ARG A 51 1.59 38.80 8.82
C ARG A 51 1.51 38.41 7.35
N LEU A 52 2.65 38.47 6.64
CA LEU A 52 2.76 38.02 5.26
C LEU A 52 2.37 36.54 5.12
N SER A 53 2.67 35.73 6.13
CA SER A 53 2.32 34.32 6.10
C SER A 53 0.84 34.04 6.21
N ILE A 54 0.16 34.75 7.08
CA ILE A 54 -1.29 34.69 7.20
C ILE A 54 -1.94 35.23 5.93
N ASP A 55 -1.47 36.35 5.39
CA ASP A 55 -1.99 36.93 4.15
C ASP A 55 -1.87 35.95 2.96
N LEU A 56 -0.75 35.21 2.90
CA LEU A 56 -0.54 34.18 1.88
C LEU A 56 -1.41 32.95 2.14
N ALA A 57 -1.47 32.44 3.37
CA ALA A 57 -2.29 31.28 3.73
C ALA A 57 -3.82 31.55 3.71
N THR A 58 -4.23 32.82 3.71
CA THR A 58 -5.63 33.23 3.47
C THR A 58 -5.98 33.18 1.98
N ARG A 59 -5.00 33.47 1.11
CA ARG A 59 -5.17 33.50 -0.36
C ARG A 59 -4.95 32.15 -1.01
N PHE A 60 -4.08 31.33 -0.42
CA PHE A 60 -3.74 29.99 -0.85
C PHE A 60 -4.03 29.04 0.32
N PRO A 61 -4.79 27.95 0.12
CA PRO A 61 -5.10 27.01 1.19
C PRO A 61 -3.80 26.34 1.69
N ALA A 62 -3.21 26.91 2.74
CA ALA A 62 -1.94 26.51 3.29
C ALA A 62 -1.98 26.54 4.82
N GLU A 63 -1.18 25.66 5.42
CA GLU A 63 -0.95 25.63 6.86
C GLU A 63 0.44 26.18 7.16
N ILE A 64 0.61 26.77 8.35
CA ILE A 64 1.85 27.46 8.73
C ILE A 64 2.63 26.61 9.72
N ILE A 65 3.92 26.36 9.44
CA ILE A 65 4.85 25.77 10.41
C ILE A 65 5.75 26.88 10.94
N ASN A 66 5.74 27.12 12.25
CA ASN A 66 6.57 28.13 12.91
C ASN A 66 8.00 27.61 13.14
N SER A 67 8.99 28.38 12.70
CA SER A 67 10.43 28.07 12.86
C SER A 67 11.14 28.91 13.93
N ASP A 68 10.46 29.86 14.58
CA ASP A 68 11.09 30.68 15.62
C ASP A 68 11.29 29.88 16.93
N LYS A 69 12.57 29.70 17.32
CA LYS A 69 12.99 28.93 18.50
C LYS A 69 12.29 29.36 19.79
N ILE A 70 11.95 30.64 19.94
CA ILE A 70 11.35 31.15 21.18
C ILE A 70 9.83 30.98 21.14
N GLN A 71 9.21 31.06 19.96
CA GLN A 71 7.76 30.95 19.80
C GLN A 71 7.21 29.52 19.89
N VAL A 72 8.07 28.49 19.79
CA VAL A 72 7.64 27.09 19.96
C VAL A 72 7.20 26.76 21.39
N HIS A 73 7.65 27.51 22.40
CA HIS A 73 7.37 27.23 23.81
C HIS A 73 6.03 27.76 24.28
N GLU A 74 5.36 27.10 25.22
CA GLU A 74 4.11 27.56 25.84
C GLU A 74 4.30 28.84 26.67
N GLY A 75 3.31 29.74 26.64
CA GLY A 75 3.28 30.97 27.43
C GLY A 75 4.23 32.09 26.96
N LEU A 76 4.22 33.23 27.66
CA LEU A 76 5.00 34.44 27.30
C LEU A 76 4.66 35.03 25.92
N ASP A 77 3.43 34.86 25.45
CA ASP A 77 3.01 35.17 24.07
C ASP A 77 3.27 36.63 23.67
N ILE A 78 3.06 37.58 24.58
CA ILE A 78 3.30 39.01 24.35
C ILE A 78 4.81 39.30 24.16
N VAL A 79 5.66 38.77 25.05
CA VAL A 79 7.11 39.03 25.04
C VAL A 79 7.78 38.34 23.87
N THR A 80 7.25 37.19 23.47
CA THR A 80 7.74 36.38 22.35
C THR A 80 7.09 36.73 21.02
N ASN A 81 6.19 37.73 21.02
CA ASN A 81 5.46 38.22 19.85
C ASN A 81 4.77 37.09 19.08
N LYS A 82 4.17 36.12 19.80
CA LYS A 82 3.37 35.07 19.18
C LYS A 82 2.07 35.65 18.66
N ILE A 83 1.67 35.15 17.51
CA ILE A 83 0.41 35.50 16.86
C ILE A 83 -0.74 35.04 17.75
N SER A 84 -1.62 35.98 18.11
CA SER A 84 -2.84 35.72 18.87
C SER A 84 -3.81 34.84 18.09
N GLU A 85 -4.76 34.20 18.78
CA GLU A 85 -5.73 33.31 18.13
C GLU A 85 -6.65 34.07 17.16
N GLU A 86 -6.98 35.33 17.49
CA GLU A 86 -7.73 36.24 16.62
C GLU A 86 -6.96 36.58 15.33
N GLU A 87 -5.66 36.82 15.43
CA GLU A 87 -4.82 37.16 14.27
C GLU A 87 -4.59 35.97 13.34
N ARG A 88 -4.58 34.74 13.86
CA ARG A 88 -4.40 33.52 13.04
C ARG A 88 -5.50 33.32 12.01
N SER A 89 -6.63 34.02 12.12
CA SER A 89 -7.72 34.01 11.12
C SER A 89 -8.22 32.60 10.78
N GLY A 90 -8.17 31.67 11.74
CA GLY A 90 -8.57 30.27 11.57
C GLY A 90 -7.58 29.38 10.81
N ILE A 91 -6.40 29.89 10.45
CA ILE A 91 -5.36 29.14 9.74
C ILE A 91 -4.61 28.23 10.73
N PRO A 92 -4.43 26.93 10.43
CA PRO A 92 -3.66 26.04 11.29
C PRO A 92 -2.20 26.49 11.41
N HIS A 93 -1.71 26.60 12.65
CA HIS A 93 -0.32 26.91 12.97
C HIS A 93 0.30 25.76 13.76
N HIS A 94 1.36 25.17 13.21
CA HIS A 94 2.16 24.13 13.81
C HIS A 94 3.37 24.71 14.50
N LEU A 95 3.85 24.05 15.56
CA LEU A 95 5.04 24.45 16.33
C LEU A 95 4.95 25.86 16.93
N LEU A 96 3.76 26.32 17.28
CA LEU A 96 3.53 27.61 17.93
C LEU A 96 2.95 27.37 19.33
N GLY A 97 3.79 27.52 20.36
CA GLY A 97 3.37 27.34 21.75
C GLY A 97 3.00 25.91 22.13
N VAL A 98 3.71 24.91 21.61
CA VAL A 98 3.41 23.47 21.81
C VAL A 98 4.47 22.74 22.64
N ILE A 99 5.56 23.41 23.02
CA ILE A 99 6.67 22.83 23.78
C ILE A 99 6.64 23.38 25.21
N SER A 100 6.72 22.52 26.21
CA SER A 100 6.84 22.97 27.60
C SER A 100 8.10 23.87 27.77
N PRO A 101 8.02 25.00 28.51
CA PRO A 101 9.14 25.91 28.68
C PRO A 101 10.36 25.31 29.39
N ASN A 102 10.21 24.14 30.03
CA ASN A 102 11.30 23.42 30.71
C ASN A 102 12.07 22.45 29.80
N ILE A 103 11.66 22.32 28.53
CA ILE A 103 12.30 21.43 27.56
C ILE A 103 13.21 22.26 26.67
N ASP A 104 14.47 21.86 26.49
CA ASP A 104 15.35 22.50 25.51
C ASP A 104 14.96 22.05 24.10
N PHE A 105 14.61 22.99 23.24
CA PHE A 105 14.20 22.71 21.87
C PHE A 105 15.40 22.79 20.92
N THR A 106 15.83 21.62 20.45
CA THR A 106 17.00 21.48 19.58
C THR A 106 16.63 21.47 18.10
N VAL A 107 17.62 21.66 17.22
CA VAL A 107 17.44 21.56 15.76
C VAL A 107 16.92 20.18 15.36
N THR A 108 17.37 19.11 16.01
CA THR A 108 16.89 17.75 15.75
C THR A 108 15.41 17.62 16.09
N ASN A 109 14.95 18.23 17.20
CA ASN A 109 13.52 18.23 17.54
C ASN A 109 12.71 19.03 16.53
N PHE A 110 13.22 20.17 16.06
CA PHE A 110 12.57 20.93 15.01
C PHE A 110 12.42 20.12 13.73
N VAL A 111 13.50 19.51 13.23
CA VAL A 111 13.47 18.73 11.97
C VAL A 111 12.47 17.58 12.08
N ASP A 112 12.50 16.83 13.17
CA ASP A 112 11.60 15.71 13.41
C ASP A 112 10.12 16.14 13.48
N MET A 113 9.82 17.18 14.27
CA MET A 113 8.45 17.66 14.44
C MET A 113 7.92 18.37 13.19
N ALA A 114 8.74 19.17 12.50
CA ALA A 114 8.38 19.81 11.25
C ALA A 114 8.15 18.77 10.14
N SER A 115 8.96 17.70 10.08
CA SER A 115 8.76 16.60 9.12
C SER A 115 7.44 15.88 9.37
N ARG A 116 7.09 15.59 10.63
CA ARG A 116 5.80 15.00 10.99
C ARG A 116 4.62 15.92 10.67
N ALA A 117 4.72 17.21 11.00
CA ALA A 117 3.70 18.18 10.65
C ALA A 117 3.51 18.24 9.13
N THR A 118 4.60 18.30 8.37
CA THR A 118 4.58 18.30 6.90
C THR A 118 3.90 17.03 6.35
N ALA A 119 4.27 15.84 6.84
CA ALA A 119 3.64 14.59 6.42
C ALA A 119 2.14 14.53 6.75
N SER A 120 1.75 15.03 7.93
CA SER A 120 0.35 15.10 8.36
C SER A 120 -0.47 16.05 7.48
N ILE A 121 0.06 17.24 7.18
CA ILE A 121 -0.58 18.24 6.31
C ILE A 121 -0.77 17.64 4.91
N VAL A 122 0.25 16.99 4.36
CA VAL A 122 0.18 16.34 3.04
C VAL A 122 -0.90 15.25 3.02
N LEU A 123 -0.94 14.38 4.04
CA LEU A 123 -1.95 13.32 4.14
C LEU A 123 -3.38 13.88 4.29
N MET A 124 -3.54 14.95 5.07
CA MET A 124 -4.82 15.62 5.28
C MET A 124 -5.30 16.34 4.01
N MET A 125 -4.40 16.99 3.27
CA MET A 125 -4.75 17.61 1.99
C MET A 125 -5.06 16.57 0.90
N MET A 126 -4.40 15.41 0.90
CA MET A 126 -4.76 14.29 0.02
C MET A 126 -6.18 13.77 0.30
N THR A 127 -6.55 13.62 1.58
CA THR A 127 -7.89 13.15 1.97
C THR A 127 -9.00 14.17 1.68
N VAL A 128 -8.75 15.46 1.90
CA VAL A 128 -9.70 16.54 1.57
C VAL A 128 -9.86 16.72 0.06
N SER A 129 -8.77 16.69 -0.72
CA SER A 129 -8.78 16.76 -2.19
C SER A 129 -9.65 15.65 -2.81
N MET A 130 -9.54 14.42 -2.29
CA MET A 130 -10.40 13.31 -2.71
C MET A 130 -11.90 13.55 -2.42
N SER A 131 -12.25 14.29 -1.37
CA SER A 131 -13.65 14.64 -1.06
C SER A 131 -14.17 15.81 -1.91
N MET A 132 -13.36 16.86 -2.10
CA MET A 132 -13.73 18.08 -2.83
C MET A 132 -13.81 17.86 -4.35
N CYS A 133 -12.93 17.03 -4.91
CA CYS A 133 -13.03 16.61 -6.32
C CYS A 133 -14.36 15.90 -6.61
N LYS A 134 -15.01 15.28 -5.61
CA LYS A 134 -16.28 14.57 -5.76
C LYS A 134 -17.49 15.52 -5.71
N GLU A 135 -17.48 16.52 -4.83
CA GLU A 135 -18.53 17.54 -4.76
C GLU A 135 -18.55 18.44 -6.00
N MET A 136 -17.37 18.84 -6.50
CA MET A 136 -17.28 19.69 -7.70
C MET A 136 -17.78 18.98 -8.98
N VAL A 137 -17.60 17.65 -9.08
CA VAL A 137 -18.13 16.82 -10.17
C VAL A 137 -19.65 16.63 -10.05
N SER A 138 -20.19 16.54 -8.83
CA SER A 138 -21.64 16.40 -8.61
C SER A 138 -22.44 17.65 -8.97
N LEU A 139 -21.86 18.84 -8.79
CA LEU A 139 -22.51 20.12 -9.11
C LEU A 139 -22.52 20.44 -10.62
N LEU A 140 -21.59 19.87 -11.39
CA LEU A 140 -21.53 20.03 -12.85
C LEU A 140 -22.53 19.13 -13.60
N ASP A 141 -23.07 18.09 -12.97
CA ASP A 141 -24.00 17.14 -13.58
C ASP A 141 -25.49 17.59 -13.55
N ILE A 142 -25.81 18.74 -12.94
CA ILE A 142 -27.20 19.22 -12.78
C ILE A 142 -27.64 20.23 -13.87
N SER A 143 -26.74 20.68 -14.74
CA SER A 143 -27.09 21.64 -15.81
C SER A 143 -26.54 21.19 -17.17
N SER A 144 -27.29 20.36 -17.88
CA SER A 144 -27.36 20.39 -19.35
C SER A 144 -28.45 19.44 -19.85
N GLY A 145 -29.68 19.93 -19.82
CA GLY A 145 -30.74 19.40 -20.67
C GLY A 145 -30.46 19.77 -22.13
N VAL A 146 -30.49 18.75 -22.99
CA VAL A 146 -30.74 18.82 -24.45
C VAL A 146 -29.70 19.55 -25.31
N LEU A 147 -28.84 18.78 -26.01
CA LEU A 147 -28.77 18.67 -27.48
C LEU A 147 -27.66 17.69 -27.89
N LYS A 148 -27.96 16.84 -28.87
CA LYS A 148 -27.02 15.91 -29.51
C LYS A 148 -26.07 16.65 -30.45
N SER A 149 -24.76 16.44 -30.30
CA SER A 149 -23.81 16.31 -31.41
C SER A 149 -22.49 15.75 -30.90
N ASP A 150 -21.95 14.79 -31.65
CA ASP A 150 -20.66 14.14 -31.44
C ASP A 150 -19.50 15.15 -31.28
N PHE A 151 -18.47 14.71 -30.54
CA PHE A 151 -17.17 15.34 -30.19
C PHE A 151 -17.01 15.76 -28.72
N PHE A 152 -16.02 15.12 -28.07
CA PHE A 152 -15.55 15.26 -26.68
C PHE A 152 -16.45 14.67 -25.58
N SER A 153 -16.26 13.38 -25.30
CA SER A 153 -16.60 12.83 -23.99
C SER A 153 -15.66 13.43 -22.93
N PRO A 154 -16.17 14.02 -21.82
CA PRO A 154 -15.32 14.41 -20.71
C PRO A 154 -14.60 13.15 -20.22
N ARG A 155 -13.27 13.20 -20.05
CA ARG A 155 -12.52 12.09 -19.48
C ARG A 155 -13.07 11.82 -18.08
N ARG A 156 -13.92 10.80 -17.94
CA ARG A 156 -14.37 10.32 -16.63
C ARG A 156 -13.14 10.00 -15.80
N HIS A 157 -12.99 10.66 -14.66
CA HIS A 157 -11.99 10.26 -13.67
C HIS A 157 -12.25 8.80 -13.32
N LYS A 158 -11.27 7.94 -13.59
CA LYS A 158 -11.36 6.52 -13.25
C LYS A 158 -11.02 6.35 -11.78
N GLU A 159 -11.79 5.51 -11.12
CA GLU A 159 -11.57 5.16 -9.73
C GLU A 159 -10.30 4.32 -9.59
N LYS A 160 -9.57 4.46 -8.49
CA LYS A 160 -8.23 3.87 -8.33
C LYS A 160 -8.32 2.49 -7.68
N VAL A 161 -7.56 1.52 -8.17
CA VAL A 161 -7.46 0.15 -7.62
C VAL A 161 -6.01 -0.27 -7.56
N VAL A 162 -5.58 -0.85 -6.43
CA VAL A 162 -4.25 -1.43 -6.27
C VAL A 162 -4.34 -2.95 -6.40
N ILE A 163 -3.40 -3.55 -7.13
CA ILE A 163 -3.35 -4.98 -7.40
C ILE A 163 -1.98 -5.52 -6.97
N LEU A 164 -1.97 -6.42 -5.99
CA LEU A 164 -0.78 -7.07 -5.46
C LEU A 164 -0.59 -8.46 -6.07
N MET A 165 0.53 -8.63 -6.76
CA MET A 165 0.93 -9.82 -7.47
C MET A 165 2.21 -10.42 -6.86
N GLY A 166 2.44 -11.71 -7.12
CA GLY A 166 3.62 -12.41 -6.62
C GLY A 166 3.39 -13.91 -6.42
N ALA A 167 4.47 -14.67 -6.38
CA ALA A 167 4.41 -16.11 -6.13
C ALA A 167 3.95 -16.43 -4.70
N THR A 168 3.51 -17.66 -4.44
CA THR A 168 3.15 -18.11 -3.08
C THR A 168 4.35 -17.95 -2.13
N GLY A 169 4.10 -17.48 -0.91
CA GLY A 169 5.14 -17.26 0.09
C GLY A 169 5.93 -15.95 -0.03
N THR A 170 5.71 -15.10 -1.05
CA THR A 170 6.48 -13.83 -1.19
C THR A 170 6.06 -12.69 -0.25
N GLY A 171 5.04 -12.88 0.61
CA GLY A 171 4.60 -11.85 1.56
C GLY A 171 3.46 -10.93 1.08
N LYS A 172 2.75 -11.26 -0.01
CA LYS A 172 1.61 -10.47 -0.51
C LYS A 172 0.58 -10.08 0.54
N SER A 173 0.21 -11.03 1.42
CA SER A 173 -0.77 -10.77 2.48
C SER A 173 -0.26 -9.78 3.52
N ARG A 174 1.03 -9.89 3.91
CA ARG A 174 1.70 -8.92 4.77
C ARG A 174 1.64 -7.52 4.13
N LEU A 175 2.00 -7.42 2.85
CA LEU A 175 1.97 -6.13 2.14
C LEU A 175 0.56 -5.55 2.00
N SER A 176 -0.48 -6.37 1.77
CA SER A 176 -1.85 -5.85 1.71
C SER A 176 -2.31 -5.27 3.04
N ILE A 177 -1.89 -5.87 4.16
CA ILE A 177 -2.19 -5.37 5.50
C ILE A 177 -1.39 -4.08 5.77
N ASP A 178 -0.10 -4.04 5.44
CA ASP A 178 0.73 -2.85 5.60
C ASP A 178 0.17 -1.66 4.81
N LEU A 179 -0.30 -1.88 3.58
CA LEU A 179 -0.94 -0.84 2.79
C LEU A 179 -2.31 -0.45 3.36
N ALA A 180 -3.12 -1.40 3.82
CA ALA A 180 -4.44 -1.10 4.38
C ALA A 180 -4.41 -0.48 5.79
N THR A 181 -3.27 -0.53 6.48
CA THR A 181 -3.05 0.27 7.70
C THR A 181 -2.59 1.70 7.39
N ARG A 182 -1.91 1.91 6.25
CA ARG A 182 -1.43 3.24 5.81
C ARG A 182 -2.45 4.03 4.99
N PHE A 183 -3.35 3.33 4.29
CA PHE A 183 -4.41 3.91 3.46
C PHE A 183 -5.78 3.39 3.90
N PRO A 184 -6.86 4.18 3.81
CA PRO A 184 -8.21 3.72 4.10
C PRO A 184 -8.65 2.71 3.04
N ALA A 185 -8.36 1.43 3.26
CA ALA A 185 -8.46 0.40 2.23
C ALA A 185 -9.16 -0.87 2.73
N GLU A 186 -9.67 -1.64 1.79
CA GLU A 186 -10.22 -2.98 2.03
C GLU A 186 -9.60 -3.96 1.04
N ILE A 187 -9.46 -5.22 1.46
CA ILE A 187 -8.72 -6.24 0.72
C ILE A 187 -9.70 -7.18 0.00
N ILE A 188 -9.47 -7.43 -1.29
CA ILE A 188 -10.17 -8.43 -2.09
C ILE A 188 -9.19 -9.58 -2.38
N ASN A 189 -9.48 -10.77 -1.85
CA ASN A 189 -8.68 -11.94 -2.14
C ASN A 189 -8.85 -12.40 -3.60
N SER A 190 -7.73 -12.71 -4.24
CA SER A 190 -7.66 -13.26 -5.60
C SER A 190 -6.93 -14.61 -5.64
N ASP A 191 -6.76 -15.29 -4.52
CA ASP A 191 -6.34 -16.70 -4.50
C ASP A 191 -7.55 -17.64 -4.63
N LYS A 192 -7.57 -18.43 -5.72
CA LYS A 192 -8.66 -19.36 -6.08
C LYS A 192 -8.94 -20.46 -5.06
N ILE A 193 -8.00 -20.75 -4.15
CA ILE A 193 -8.18 -21.76 -3.12
C ILE A 193 -8.71 -21.10 -1.85
N GLN A 194 -8.15 -19.96 -1.44
CA GLN A 194 -8.52 -19.26 -0.20
C GLN A 194 -9.94 -18.67 -0.20
N VAL A 195 -10.61 -18.60 -1.35
CA VAL A 195 -12.03 -18.23 -1.42
C VAL A 195 -12.95 -19.23 -0.68
N HIS A 196 -12.50 -20.47 -0.49
CA HIS A 196 -13.32 -21.53 0.11
C HIS A 196 -13.22 -21.57 1.63
N GLU A 197 -14.30 -21.96 2.29
CA GLU A 197 -14.35 -22.21 3.74
C GLU A 197 -13.47 -23.40 4.17
N GLY A 198 -12.87 -23.31 5.36
CA GLY A 198 -12.03 -24.36 5.94
C GLY A 198 -10.65 -24.54 5.27
N LEU A 199 -9.93 -25.57 5.72
CA LEU A 199 -8.54 -25.85 5.34
C LEU A 199 -7.62 -24.62 5.51
N ASP A 200 -7.76 -23.88 6.61
CA ASP A 200 -7.11 -22.60 6.80
C ASP A 200 -5.58 -22.74 6.87
N ILE A 201 -5.08 -23.82 7.50
CA ILE A 201 -3.65 -24.12 7.56
C ILE A 201 -3.15 -24.55 6.19
N VAL A 202 -3.76 -25.57 5.57
CA VAL A 202 -3.37 -26.13 4.27
C VAL A 202 -3.39 -25.05 3.17
N THR A 203 -4.36 -24.13 3.23
CA THR A 203 -4.51 -23.07 2.23
C THR A 203 -3.78 -21.78 2.61
N ASN A 204 -3.04 -21.78 3.72
CA ASN A 204 -2.23 -20.67 4.22
C ASN A 204 -3.04 -19.36 4.31
N LYS A 205 -4.24 -19.44 4.89
CA LYS A 205 -5.03 -18.25 5.18
C LYS A 205 -4.38 -17.47 6.32
N ILE A 206 -4.41 -16.15 6.21
CA ILE A 206 -4.02 -15.27 7.31
C ILE A 206 -5.04 -15.38 8.44
N SER A 207 -4.54 -15.41 9.68
CA SER A 207 -5.39 -15.50 10.87
C SER A 207 -6.19 -14.22 11.09
N GLU A 208 -7.22 -14.24 11.93
CA GLU A 208 -7.99 -13.02 12.24
C GLU A 208 -7.13 -11.98 12.96
N GLU A 209 -6.18 -12.41 13.79
CA GLU A 209 -5.24 -11.53 14.48
C GLU A 209 -4.32 -10.81 13.47
N GLU A 210 -3.80 -11.54 12.48
CA GLU A 210 -2.94 -10.99 11.42
C GLU A 210 -3.68 -10.02 10.48
N ARG A 211 -5.02 -10.09 10.43
CA ARG A 211 -5.83 -9.16 9.62
C ARG A 211 -5.95 -7.78 10.23
N CYS A 212 -5.61 -7.59 11.51
CA CYS A 212 -5.66 -6.29 12.19
C CYS A 212 -7.02 -5.57 12.05
N GLY A 213 -8.13 -6.33 11.97
CA GLY A 213 -9.48 -5.78 11.78
C GLY A 213 -9.79 -5.24 10.37
N ILE A 214 -8.88 -5.40 9.40
CA ILE A 214 -9.08 -4.94 8.02
C ILE A 214 -10.13 -5.82 7.31
N PRO A 215 -11.15 -5.25 6.67
CA PRO A 215 -12.15 -6.03 5.92
C PRO A 215 -11.54 -6.81 4.75
N HIS A 216 -11.88 -8.10 4.68
CA HIS A 216 -11.47 -9.00 3.61
C HIS A 216 -12.69 -9.52 2.84
N HIS A 217 -12.64 -9.40 1.51
CA HIS A 217 -13.65 -9.89 0.59
C HIS A 217 -13.14 -11.13 -0.13
N LEU A 218 -14.07 -12.02 -0.52
CA LEU A 218 -13.76 -13.28 -1.23
C LEU A 218 -12.77 -14.19 -0.48
N PHE A 219 -12.87 -14.23 0.85
CA PHE A 219 -11.95 -14.96 1.71
C PHE A 219 -12.75 -15.90 2.61
N GLY A 220 -12.68 -17.20 2.35
CA GLY A 220 -13.44 -18.19 3.13
C GLY A 220 -14.96 -18.04 3.04
N VAL A 221 -15.51 -17.66 1.89
CA VAL A 221 -16.96 -17.39 1.70
C VAL A 221 -17.66 -18.38 0.78
N ILE A 222 -16.90 -19.29 0.14
CA ILE A 222 -17.42 -20.27 -0.81
C ILE A 222 -17.43 -21.66 -0.16
N SER A 223 -18.53 -22.39 -0.33
CA SER A 223 -18.63 -23.75 0.18
C SER A 223 -17.52 -24.65 -0.38
N PRO A 224 -16.90 -25.52 0.43
CA PRO A 224 -15.70 -26.28 0.04
C PRO A 224 -15.84 -27.16 -1.21
N ASN A 225 -17.05 -27.63 -1.50
CA ASN A 225 -17.33 -28.56 -2.61
C ASN A 225 -17.72 -27.85 -3.92
N ILE A 226 -17.90 -26.53 -3.90
CA ILE A 226 -18.31 -25.75 -5.07
C ILE A 226 -17.06 -25.31 -5.83
N ASP A 227 -17.07 -25.49 -7.15
CA ASP A 227 -16.01 -24.94 -8.00
C ASP A 227 -16.16 -23.42 -8.13
N PHE A 228 -15.13 -22.69 -7.73
CA PHE A 228 -15.03 -21.27 -7.98
C PHE A 228 -14.37 -20.99 -9.33
N THR A 229 -15.15 -20.46 -10.28
CA THR A 229 -14.68 -20.22 -11.65
C THR A 229 -14.10 -18.80 -11.82
N VAL A 230 -13.38 -18.59 -12.90
CA VAL A 230 -12.88 -17.25 -13.30
C VAL A 230 -14.05 -16.27 -13.45
N THR A 231 -15.17 -16.70 -14.03
CA THR A 231 -16.36 -15.87 -14.20
C THR A 231 -16.97 -15.47 -12.85
N ASN A 232 -17.00 -16.39 -11.87
CA ASN A 232 -17.43 -16.06 -10.52
C ASN A 232 -16.52 -15.00 -9.89
N PHE A 233 -15.20 -15.18 -10.01
CA PHE A 233 -14.24 -14.20 -9.53
C PHE A 233 -14.48 -12.82 -10.15
N VAL A 234 -14.60 -12.73 -11.48
CA VAL A 234 -14.75 -11.44 -12.17
C VAL A 234 -16.02 -10.72 -11.71
N ASP A 235 -17.16 -11.41 -11.61
CA ASP A 235 -18.41 -10.79 -11.13
C ASP A 235 -18.30 -10.33 -9.68
N MET A 236 -17.85 -11.22 -8.79
CA MET A 236 -17.81 -10.93 -7.35
C MET A 236 -16.75 -9.88 -7.00
N ALA A 237 -15.55 -9.95 -7.61
CA ALA A 237 -14.51 -8.96 -7.43
C ALA A 237 -14.96 -7.58 -7.95
N SER A 238 -15.61 -7.52 -9.12
CA SER A 238 -16.13 -6.26 -9.65
C SER A 238 -17.17 -5.62 -8.74
N ARG A 239 -18.04 -6.43 -8.10
CA ARG A 239 -19.03 -5.95 -7.12
C ARG A 239 -18.36 -5.48 -5.83
N ALA A 240 -17.40 -6.24 -5.32
CA ALA A 240 -16.63 -5.86 -4.13
C ALA A 240 -15.88 -4.55 -4.36
N THR A 241 -15.17 -4.40 -5.48
CA THR A 241 -14.49 -3.16 -5.87
C THR A 241 -15.47 -1.99 -5.91
N ALA A 242 -16.61 -2.14 -6.58
CA ALA A 242 -17.61 -1.06 -6.66
C ALA A 242 -18.17 -0.68 -5.27
N SER A 243 -18.37 -1.67 -4.39
CA SER A 243 -18.84 -1.47 -3.03
C SER A 243 -17.82 -0.71 -2.16
N ILE A 244 -16.54 -1.10 -2.22
CA ILE A 244 -15.44 -0.45 -1.48
C ILE A 244 -15.27 1.00 -1.95
N VAL A 245 -15.26 1.22 -3.27
CA VAL A 245 -15.17 2.57 -3.86
C VAL A 245 -16.38 3.43 -3.46
N SER A 246 -17.58 2.86 -3.37
CA SER A 246 -18.78 3.60 -2.94
C SER A 246 -18.68 4.10 -1.49
N ARG A 247 -17.86 3.44 -0.65
CA ARG A 247 -17.52 3.87 0.72
C ARG A 247 -16.30 4.80 0.77
N SER A 248 -15.79 5.25 -0.37
CA SER A 248 -14.59 6.08 -0.48
C SER A 248 -13.33 5.41 0.10
N GLN A 249 -13.27 4.07 0.05
CA GLN A 249 -12.09 3.29 0.44
C GLN A 249 -11.34 2.77 -0.79
N LEU A 250 -10.06 2.51 -0.64
CA LEU A 250 -9.19 1.96 -1.67
C LEU A 250 -9.36 0.43 -1.78
N PRO A 251 -9.77 -0.11 -2.94
CA PRO A 251 -9.76 -1.56 -3.15
C PRO A 251 -8.34 -2.06 -3.41
N ILE A 252 -7.86 -2.99 -2.58
CA ILE A 252 -6.59 -3.70 -2.76
C ILE A 252 -6.90 -5.15 -3.14
N ILE A 253 -6.62 -5.54 -4.39
CA ILE A 253 -6.80 -6.92 -4.85
C ILE A 253 -5.49 -7.67 -4.66
N ALA A 254 -5.45 -8.68 -3.78
CA ALA A 254 -4.23 -9.41 -3.44
C ALA A 254 -4.40 -10.92 -3.60
N GLY A 255 -3.41 -11.62 -4.18
CA GLY A 255 -3.47 -13.08 -4.29
C GLY A 255 -2.52 -13.69 -5.32
N GLY A 256 -2.46 -15.03 -5.33
CA GLY A 256 -1.53 -15.78 -6.19
C GLY A 256 -2.13 -16.25 -7.53
N SER A 257 -3.43 -16.11 -7.76
CA SER A 257 -4.06 -16.61 -8.99
C SER A 257 -4.05 -15.54 -10.08
N ASN A 258 -2.89 -15.31 -10.68
CA ASN A 258 -2.71 -14.28 -11.72
C ASN A 258 -3.64 -14.45 -12.95
N SER A 259 -4.20 -15.64 -13.18
CA SER A 259 -5.24 -15.85 -14.19
C SER A 259 -6.57 -15.15 -13.87
N TYR A 260 -6.91 -15.02 -12.58
CA TYR A 260 -8.09 -14.28 -12.13
C TYR A 260 -7.89 -12.78 -12.32
N ILE A 261 -6.71 -12.28 -11.94
CA ILE A 261 -6.32 -10.87 -12.17
C ILE A 261 -6.31 -10.54 -13.67
N GLU A 262 -5.71 -11.39 -14.50
CA GLU A 262 -5.73 -11.21 -15.96
C GLU A 262 -7.15 -11.19 -16.52
N ALA A 263 -8.02 -12.10 -16.11
CA ALA A 263 -9.40 -12.13 -16.60
C ALA A 263 -10.25 -10.94 -16.13
N LEU A 264 -9.97 -10.40 -14.94
CA LEU A 264 -10.64 -9.21 -14.42
C LEU A 264 -10.20 -7.95 -15.18
N VAL A 265 -8.90 -7.81 -15.41
CA VAL A 265 -8.29 -6.59 -15.96
C VAL A 265 -8.32 -6.57 -17.50
N ASP A 266 -8.00 -7.68 -18.15
CA ASP A 266 -7.90 -7.82 -19.61
C ASP A 266 -9.14 -8.56 -20.17
N ASP A 267 -10.35 -8.20 -19.74
CA ASP A 267 -11.57 -8.74 -20.34
C ASP A 267 -11.77 -8.20 -21.77
N GLU A 268 -12.44 -8.96 -22.64
CA GLU A 268 -12.63 -8.62 -24.07
C GLU A 268 -13.29 -7.26 -24.30
N ARG A 269 -14.06 -6.78 -23.33
CA ARG A 269 -14.78 -5.51 -23.37
C ARG A 269 -14.12 -4.41 -22.55
N SER A 270 -12.96 -4.67 -21.95
CA SER A 270 -12.22 -3.75 -21.06
C SER A 270 -13.11 -3.11 -19.99
N ARG A 271 -14.12 -3.82 -19.48
CA ARG A 271 -15.14 -3.27 -18.56
C ARG A 271 -14.49 -2.77 -17.29
N PHE A 272 -13.55 -3.53 -16.73
CA PHE A 272 -12.88 -3.15 -15.50
C PHE A 272 -11.99 -1.93 -15.71
N ARG A 273 -11.10 -1.96 -16.71
CA ARG A 273 -10.21 -0.83 -17.05
C ARG A 273 -10.93 0.40 -17.59
N SER A 274 -12.18 0.27 -18.02
CA SER A 274 -13.02 1.42 -18.39
C SER A 274 -13.48 2.23 -17.18
N LYS A 275 -13.65 1.56 -16.03
CA LYS A 275 -14.11 2.15 -14.76
C LYS A 275 -12.97 2.49 -13.82
N TYR A 276 -11.94 1.65 -13.82
CA TYR A 276 -10.86 1.71 -12.85
C TYR A 276 -9.51 1.94 -13.53
N GLU A 277 -8.68 2.73 -12.87
CA GLU A 277 -7.25 2.79 -13.11
C GLU A 277 -6.57 1.81 -12.15
N CYS A 278 -5.56 1.08 -12.62
CA CYS A 278 -4.95 -0.01 -11.85
C CYS A 278 -3.46 0.22 -11.63
N CYS A 279 -3.03 0.21 -10.38
CA CYS A 279 -1.62 0.15 -9.99
C CYS A 279 -1.24 -1.29 -9.68
N PHE A 280 -0.24 -1.83 -10.38
CA PHE A 280 0.22 -3.20 -10.18
C PHE A 280 1.53 -3.21 -9.39
N LEU A 281 1.49 -3.81 -8.21
CA LEU A 281 2.67 -4.07 -7.40
C LEU A 281 3.00 -5.57 -7.47
N TRP A 282 4.28 -5.91 -7.64
CA TRP A 282 4.75 -7.29 -7.68
C TRP A 282 5.83 -7.50 -6.62
N VAL A 283 5.51 -8.30 -5.60
CA VAL A 283 6.49 -8.74 -4.61
C VAL A 283 7.25 -9.94 -5.17
N ASP A 284 8.51 -9.72 -5.50
CA ASP A 284 9.43 -10.67 -6.10
C ASP A 284 10.45 -11.17 -5.08
N VAL A 285 10.86 -12.43 -5.21
CA VAL A 285 11.88 -13.06 -4.37
C VAL A 285 12.67 -14.00 -5.27
N ALA A 286 14.00 -13.97 -5.18
CA ALA A 286 14.86 -14.86 -5.94
C ALA A 286 14.47 -16.34 -5.70
N MET A 287 14.27 -17.09 -6.79
CA MET A 287 13.71 -18.44 -6.74
C MET A 287 14.44 -19.42 -5.82
N PRO A 288 15.79 -19.46 -5.74
CA PRO A 288 16.48 -20.34 -4.78
C PRO A 288 16.12 -20.04 -3.32
N VAL A 289 16.03 -18.75 -2.96
CA VAL A 289 15.65 -18.29 -1.62
C VAL A 289 14.19 -18.61 -1.35
N LEU A 290 13.31 -18.34 -2.32
CA LEU A 290 11.88 -18.62 -2.20
C LEU A 290 11.61 -20.12 -2.05
N HIS A 291 12.30 -20.98 -2.80
CA HIS A 291 12.16 -22.44 -2.70
C HIS A 291 12.51 -22.96 -1.30
N GLN A 292 13.60 -22.45 -0.72
CA GLN A 292 13.95 -22.79 0.65
C GLN A 292 12.84 -22.35 1.62
N TYR A 293 12.42 -21.09 1.53
CA TYR A 293 11.39 -20.54 2.41
C TYR A 293 10.06 -21.29 2.32
N VAL A 294 9.54 -21.54 1.12
CA VAL A 294 8.24 -22.24 0.97
C VAL A 294 8.32 -23.69 1.42
N SER A 295 9.49 -24.32 1.30
CA SER A 295 9.73 -25.66 1.85
C SER A 295 9.71 -25.66 3.38
N GLU A 296 10.44 -24.75 4.02
CA GLU A 296 10.44 -24.58 5.48
C GLU A 296 9.04 -24.19 6.00
N ARG A 297 8.29 -23.40 5.23
CA ARG A 297 6.90 -23.06 5.55
C ARG A 297 6.00 -24.29 5.60
N VAL A 298 6.16 -25.25 4.68
CA VAL A 298 5.41 -26.51 4.71
C VAL A 298 5.74 -27.29 5.98
N ASP A 299 7.00 -27.30 6.43
CA ASP A 299 7.36 -27.92 7.71
C ASP A 299 6.60 -27.28 8.87
N LYS A 300 6.57 -25.93 8.94
CA LYS A 300 5.80 -25.19 9.94
C LYS A 300 4.29 -25.46 9.85
N MET A 301 3.74 -25.59 8.65
CA MET A 301 2.32 -25.95 8.47
C MET A 301 2.03 -27.33 9.07
N VAL A 302 2.91 -28.31 8.85
CA VAL A 302 2.80 -29.65 9.44
C VAL A 302 2.88 -29.59 10.96
N GLU A 303 3.84 -28.83 11.51
CA GLU A 303 3.96 -28.58 12.96
C GLU A 303 2.69 -27.93 13.54
N ASN A 304 2.05 -27.05 12.77
CA ASN A 304 0.80 -26.38 13.14
C ASN A 304 -0.47 -27.22 12.93
N GLY A 305 -0.35 -28.49 12.56
CA GLY A 305 -1.50 -29.40 12.45
C GLY A 305 -2.09 -29.56 11.04
N MET A 306 -1.36 -29.20 9.98
CA MET A 306 -1.81 -29.39 8.59
C MET A 306 -2.27 -30.82 8.28
N VAL A 307 -1.61 -31.83 8.87
CA VAL A 307 -1.95 -33.25 8.64
C VAL A 307 -3.32 -33.58 9.24
N ASP A 308 -3.60 -33.08 10.44
CA ASP A 308 -4.87 -33.32 11.13
C ASP A 308 -6.01 -32.56 10.45
N GLU A 309 -5.75 -31.32 10.03
CA GLU A 309 -6.69 -30.52 9.25
C GLU A 309 -7.04 -31.22 7.92
N ALA A 310 -6.03 -31.67 7.16
CA ALA A 310 -6.26 -32.42 5.93
C ALA A 310 -6.97 -33.76 6.17
N ARG A 311 -6.68 -34.44 7.29
CA ARG A 311 -7.35 -35.69 7.67
C ARG A 311 -8.84 -35.47 7.94
N SER A 312 -9.20 -34.37 8.61
CA SER A 312 -10.61 -34.01 8.85
C SER A 312 -11.41 -33.82 7.55
N PHE A 313 -10.72 -33.46 6.46
CA PHE A 313 -11.30 -33.21 5.15
C PHE A 313 -11.23 -34.43 4.20
N PHE A 314 -10.58 -35.51 4.63
CA PHE A 314 -10.39 -36.71 3.82
C PHE A 314 -11.72 -37.42 3.56
N ASP A 315 -11.90 -37.86 2.32
CA ASP A 315 -13.06 -38.64 1.88
C ASP A 315 -12.58 -39.71 0.89
N TYR A 316 -12.96 -40.97 1.12
CA TYR A 316 -12.60 -42.09 0.26
C TYR A 316 -13.07 -41.93 -1.18
N ASN A 317 -14.17 -41.20 -1.39
CA ASN A 317 -14.76 -40.92 -2.70
C ASN A 317 -14.44 -39.49 -3.20
N ALA A 318 -13.45 -38.83 -2.59
CA ALA A 318 -13.08 -37.47 -2.93
C ALA A 318 -12.70 -37.33 -4.41
N ASN A 319 -13.21 -36.26 -5.03
CA ASN A 319 -12.73 -35.79 -6.32
C ASN A 319 -11.80 -34.59 -6.11
N TYR A 320 -10.49 -34.81 -6.25
CA TYR A 320 -9.44 -33.77 -6.14
C TYR A 320 -9.41 -32.79 -7.33
N SER A 321 -10.27 -32.97 -8.33
CA SER A 321 -10.44 -32.04 -9.45
C SER A 321 -11.48 -30.95 -9.19
N LYS A 322 -12.02 -30.81 -7.96
CA LYS A 322 -13.10 -29.87 -7.64
C LYS A 322 -12.86 -29.07 -6.35
N GLY A 323 -13.36 -27.84 -6.34
CA GLY A 323 -13.43 -26.95 -5.17
C GLY A 323 -12.11 -26.82 -4.42
N ILE A 324 -12.19 -26.80 -3.09
CA ILE A 324 -11.04 -26.66 -2.21
C ILE A 324 -10.12 -27.89 -2.24
N ARG A 325 -10.61 -29.06 -2.68
CA ARG A 325 -9.84 -30.32 -2.74
C ARG A 325 -8.68 -30.28 -3.73
N LYS A 326 -8.62 -29.23 -4.57
CA LYS A 326 -7.47 -28.90 -5.44
C LYS A 326 -6.26 -28.34 -4.68
N ALA A 327 -6.42 -27.97 -3.41
CA ALA A 327 -5.36 -27.37 -2.61
C ALA A 327 -4.14 -28.30 -2.50
N ILE A 328 -2.95 -27.75 -2.74
CA ILE A 328 -1.69 -28.47 -2.52
C ILE A 328 -1.63 -28.84 -1.03
N GLY A 329 -1.44 -30.12 -0.73
CA GLY A 329 -1.61 -30.70 0.59
C GLY A 329 -2.68 -31.79 0.60
N VAL A 330 -3.83 -31.52 -0.03
CA VAL A 330 -4.98 -32.44 0.06
C VAL A 330 -4.78 -33.69 -0.81
N PRO A 331 -4.49 -33.59 -2.13
CA PRO A 331 -4.22 -34.77 -2.95
C PRO A 331 -2.98 -35.56 -2.49
N GLU A 332 -1.95 -34.87 -2.03
CA GLU A 332 -0.67 -35.49 -1.62
C GLU A 332 -0.83 -36.39 -0.38
N PHE A 333 -1.74 -36.05 0.54
CA PHE A 333 -2.02 -36.89 1.71
C PHE A 333 -2.98 -38.06 1.44
N ASP A 334 -3.67 -38.13 0.30
CA ASP A 334 -4.65 -39.21 0.00
C ASP A 334 -4.05 -40.61 0.18
N ARG A 335 -2.88 -40.84 -0.42
CA ARG A 335 -2.18 -42.12 -0.35
C ARG A 335 -1.81 -42.48 1.09
N TYR A 336 -1.41 -41.47 1.87
CA TYR A 336 -1.08 -41.65 3.28
C TYR A 336 -2.31 -42.05 4.09
N PHE A 337 -3.41 -41.31 4.00
CA PHE A 337 -4.64 -41.58 4.76
C PHE A 337 -5.28 -42.92 4.41
N ARG A 338 -5.29 -43.33 3.13
CA ARG A 338 -5.81 -44.64 2.73
C ARG A 338 -5.01 -45.81 3.32
N ALA A 339 -3.70 -45.65 3.43
CA ALA A 339 -2.81 -46.71 3.89
C ALA A 339 -2.61 -46.70 5.41
N GLU A 340 -2.80 -45.56 6.08
CA GLU A 340 -2.55 -45.35 7.51
C GLU A 340 -3.10 -46.47 8.41
N PRO A 341 -4.35 -46.98 8.25
CA PRO A 341 -4.90 -48.03 9.11
C PRO A 341 -4.14 -49.36 9.04
N PHE A 342 -3.49 -49.66 7.92
CA PHE A 342 -2.89 -50.98 7.62
C PHE A 342 -1.37 -51.05 7.86
N LEU A 343 -0.76 -49.94 8.28
CA LEU A 343 0.69 -49.82 8.36
C LEU A 343 1.21 -49.82 9.79
N ASP A 344 2.43 -50.33 9.98
CA ASP A 344 3.19 -50.17 11.21
C ASP A 344 3.70 -48.71 11.37
N LYS A 345 4.15 -48.37 12.58
CA LYS A 345 4.63 -47.02 12.91
C LYS A 345 5.75 -46.53 11.99
N ARG A 346 6.68 -47.41 11.60
CA ARG A 346 7.84 -47.05 10.75
C ARG A 346 7.40 -46.74 9.32
N ARG A 347 6.51 -47.56 8.76
CA ARG A 347 5.97 -47.40 7.39
C ARG A 347 5.04 -46.20 7.30
N ARG A 348 4.23 -45.92 8.34
CA ARG A 348 3.43 -44.69 8.45
C ARG A 348 4.31 -43.45 8.37
N ALA A 349 5.35 -43.37 9.22
CA ALA A 349 6.27 -42.23 9.24
C ALA A 349 6.94 -42.01 7.88
N LYS A 350 7.34 -43.09 7.20
CA LYS A 350 7.92 -43.02 5.86
C LYS A 350 6.95 -42.45 4.82
N LEU A 351 5.72 -42.96 4.75
CA LEU A 351 4.72 -42.49 3.79
C LEU A 351 4.27 -41.05 4.07
N LEU A 352 4.18 -40.66 5.35
CA LEU A 352 3.90 -39.28 5.72
C LEU A 352 5.02 -38.35 5.24
N GLN A 353 6.28 -38.72 5.43
CA GLN A 353 7.42 -37.97 4.90
C GLN A 353 7.37 -37.87 3.38
N GLU A 354 7.06 -38.95 2.66
CA GLU A 354 6.92 -38.93 1.19
C GLU A 354 5.85 -37.93 0.73
N ALA A 355 4.69 -37.90 1.39
CA ALA A 355 3.62 -36.93 1.12
C ALA A 355 4.08 -35.49 1.38
N ILE A 356 4.73 -35.22 2.53
CA ILE A 356 5.26 -33.88 2.85
C ILE A 356 6.30 -33.42 1.81
N GLN A 357 7.19 -34.31 1.37
CA GLN A 357 8.15 -33.98 0.32
C GLN A 357 7.48 -33.72 -1.03
N GLU A 358 6.33 -34.35 -1.31
CA GLU A 358 5.54 -34.06 -2.50
C GLU A 358 4.88 -32.69 -2.44
N ILE A 359 4.32 -32.32 -1.28
CA ILE A 359 3.73 -31.00 -1.03
C ILE A 359 4.78 -29.90 -1.24
N LYS A 360 5.99 -30.07 -0.71
CA LYS A 360 7.12 -29.14 -0.92
C LYS A 360 7.44 -28.98 -2.40
N ARG A 361 7.60 -30.11 -3.12
CA ARG A 361 7.89 -30.10 -4.56
C ARG A 361 6.79 -29.40 -5.37
N ASN A 362 5.52 -29.67 -5.07
CA ASN A 362 4.40 -29.07 -5.78
C ASN A 362 4.24 -27.58 -5.45
N THR A 363 4.54 -27.17 -4.22
CA THR A 363 4.56 -25.75 -3.81
C THR A 363 5.64 -24.97 -4.55
N CYS A 364 6.86 -25.52 -4.67
CA CYS A 364 7.93 -24.89 -5.47
C CYS A 364 7.53 -24.79 -6.95
N ARG A 365 6.96 -25.85 -7.53
CA ARG A 365 6.44 -25.82 -8.92
C ARG A 365 5.36 -24.76 -9.11
N LEU A 366 4.48 -24.58 -8.13
CA LEU A 366 3.47 -23.52 -8.16
C LEU A 366 4.12 -22.14 -8.19
N ALA A 367 5.12 -21.89 -7.34
CA ALA A 367 5.86 -20.63 -7.32
C ALA A 367 6.53 -20.34 -8.68
N CYS A 368 7.19 -21.34 -9.30
CA CYS A 368 7.76 -21.20 -10.65
C CYS A 368 6.71 -20.77 -11.68
N ARG A 369 5.57 -21.47 -11.73
CA ARG A 369 4.49 -21.19 -12.69
C ARG A 369 3.88 -19.80 -12.47
N GLN A 370 3.77 -19.36 -11.23
CA GLN A 370 3.28 -18.02 -10.91
C GLN A 370 4.27 -16.94 -11.39
N LEU A 371 5.57 -17.13 -11.18
CA LEU A 371 6.61 -16.23 -11.69
C LEU A 371 6.58 -16.15 -13.22
N GLU A 372 6.59 -17.31 -13.90
CA GLU A 372 6.47 -17.38 -15.37
C GLU A 372 5.25 -16.63 -15.89
N LYS A 373 4.11 -16.74 -15.18
CA LYS A 373 2.88 -16.04 -15.52
C LYS A 373 3.02 -14.52 -15.36
N ILE A 374 3.62 -14.04 -14.27
CA ILE A 374 3.84 -12.61 -14.05
C ILE A 374 4.79 -12.04 -15.10
N GLN A 375 5.89 -12.74 -15.40
CA GLN A 375 6.82 -12.36 -16.45
C GLN A 375 6.14 -12.29 -17.82
N ARG A 376 5.22 -13.24 -18.12
CA ARG A 376 4.40 -13.17 -19.34
C ARG A 376 3.50 -11.93 -19.36
N LEU A 377 2.85 -11.58 -18.26
CA LEU A 377 2.00 -10.39 -18.18
C LEU A 377 2.81 -9.11 -18.36
N ARG A 378 3.98 -9.01 -17.73
CA ARG A 378 4.90 -7.89 -17.91
C ARG A 378 5.41 -7.78 -19.35
N ASN A 379 5.95 -8.87 -19.90
CA ASN A 379 6.75 -8.82 -21.13
C ASN A 379 5.93 -9.02 -22.41
N LYS A 380 4.83 -9.77 -22.37
CA LYS A 380 4.00 -10.03 -23.57
C LYS A 380 2.75 -9.16 -23.63
N LYS A 381 2.20 -8.77 -22.47
CA LYS A 381 1.01 -7.91 -22.39
C LYS A 381 1.37 -6.45 -22.10
N ASN A 382 2.65 -6.14 -21.90
CA ASN A 382 3.18 -4.79 -21.62
C ASN A 382 2.50 -4.14 -20.41
N TRP A 383 2.16 -4.92 -19.39
CA TRP A 383 1.64 -4.37 -18.15
C TRP A 383 2.76 -3.61 -17.42
N THR A 384 2.47 -2.35 -17.04
CA THR A 384 3.33 -1.59 -16.13
C THR A 384 3.17 -2.15 -14.73
N ILE A 385 4.17 -2.91 -14.27
CA ILE A 385 4.18 -3.57 -12.97
C ILE A 385 5.39 -3.08 -12.18
N HIS A 386 5.16 -2.50 -11.01
CA HIS A 386 6.20 -2.05 -10.11
C HIS A 386 6.73 -3.24 -9.32
N ARG A 387 8.00 -3.60 -9.55
CA ARG A 387 8.63 -4.73 -8.87
C ARG A 387 9.23 -4.29 -7.54
N LEU A 388 8.89 -5.00 -6.48
CA LEU A 388 9.42 -4.87 -5.12
C LEU A 388 10.25 -6.14 -4.83
N ASP A 389 11.57 -6.00 -4.72
CA ASP A 389 12.46 -7.14 -4.49
C ASP A 389 12.60 -7.40 -2.99
N ALA A 390 11.90 -8.42 -2.51
CA ALA A 390 11.92 -8.82 -1.11
C ALA A 390 13.04 -9.82 -0.81
N THR A 391 13.93 -10.17 -1.74
CA THR A 391 14.91 -11.27 -1.55
C THR A 391 15.73 -11.14 -0.26
N GLU A 392 16.23 -9.94 0.02
CA GLU A 392 17.04 -9.67 1.22
C GLU A 392 16.25 -9.86 2.53
N VAL A 393 14.94 -9.61 2.50
CA VAL A 393 14.05 -9.87 3.66
C VAL A 393 14.10 -11.33 4.06
N PHE A 394 14.08 -12.24 3.07
CA PHE A 394 14.06 -13.69 3.30
C PHE A 394 15.43 -14.25 3.66
N LEU A 395 16.51 -13.50 3.44
CA LEU A 395 17.87 -13.88 3.87
C LEU A 395 18.15 -13.47 5.32
N ARG A 396 17.45 -12.46 5.84
CA ARG A 396 17.59 -11.98 7.22
C ARG A 396 16.67 -12.73 8.19
N ARG A 397 16.89 -12.55 9.49
CA ARG A 397 16.09 -13.17 10.56
C ARG A 397 15.66 -12.13 11.60
N GLY A 398 14.50 -12.38 12.22
CA GLY A 398 13.96 -11.56 13.30
C GLY A 398 13.85 -10.09 12.92
N LYS A 399 14.23 -9.20 13.84
CA LYS A 399 14.13 -7.74 13.66
C LYS A 399 14.78 -7.22 12.37
N GLY A 400 15.91 -7.81 11.96
CA GLY A 400 16.59 -7.39 10.73
C GLY A 400 15.82 -7.72 9.45
N ALA A 401 14.95 -8.74 9.48
CA ALA A 401 14.04 -9.04 8.37
C ALA A 401 12.88 -8.03 8.33
N ASP A 402 12.34 -7.63 9.48
CA ASP A 402 11.27 -6.64 9.53
C ASP A 402 11.74 -5.25 9.10
N GLU A 403 12.93 -4.82 9.53
CA GLU A 403 13.56 -3.59 9.06
C GLU A 403 13.79 -3.62 7.54
N ALA A 404 14.29 -4.74 7.00
CA ALA A 404 14.49 -4.90 5.57
C ALA A 404 13.17 -4.93 4.79
N TRP A 405 12.11 -5.51 5.36
CA TRP A 405 10.78 -5.51 4.75
C TRP A 405 10.23 -4.09 4.64
N GLU A 406 10.38 -3.31 5.70
CA GLU A 406 9.96 -1.92 5.73
C GLU A 406 10.67 -1.10 4.64
N GLU A 407 12.01 -1.16 4.62
CA GLU A 407 12.88 -0.41 3.70
C GLU A 407 12.69 -0.81 2.22
N LEU A 408 12.60 -2.12 1.94
CA LEU A 408 12.68 -2.63 0.56
C LEU A 408 11.31 -2.93 -0.07
N VAL A 409 10.26 -3.07 0.74
CA VAL A 409 8.93 -3.49 0.28
C VAL A 409 7.86 -2.52 0.72
N ALA A 410 7.68 -2.30 2.02
CA ALA A 410 6.54 -1.54 2.53
C ALA A 410 6.62 -0.05 2.19
N ASP A 411 7.75 0.62 2.44
CA ASP A 411 7.93 2.04 2.15
C ASP A 411 7.91 2.35 0.66
N PRO A 412 8.66 1.64 -0.21
CA PRO A 412 8.58 1.87 -1.65
C PRO A 412 7.17 1.62 -2.20
N SER A 413 6.47 0.60 -1.70
CA SER A 413 5.08 0.36 -2.11
C SER A 413 4.13 1.49 -1.69
N THR A 414 4.35 2.05 -0.50
CA THR A 414 3.56 3.17 0.02
C THR A 414 3.77 4.42 -0.84
N GLU A 415 5.02 4.71 -1.19
CA GLU A 415 5.36 5.84 -2.08
C GLU A 415 4.71 5.68 -3.46
N ILE A 416 4.80 4.49 -4.06
CA ILE A 416 4.18 4.20 -5.36
C ILE A 416 2.66 4.37 -5.30
N VAL A 417 2.01 3.85 -4.24
CA VAL A 417 0.56 3.96 -4.07
C VAL A 417 0.16 5.42 -3.82
N ALA A 418 0.89 6.16 -2.98
CA ALA A 418 0.64 7.58 -2.73
C ALA A 418 0.72 8.40 -4.03
N GLN A 419 1.78 8.21 -4.83
CA GLN A 419 1.91 8.86 -6.14
C GLN A 419 0.76 8.50 -7.07
N PHE A 420 0.39 7.22 -7.14
CA PHE A 420 -0.72 6.74 -7.96
C PHE A 420 -2.08 7.35 -7.58
N LEU A 421 -2.31 7.56 -6.28
CA LEU A 421 -3.52 8.21 -5.76
C LEU A 421 -3.51 9.73 -6.03
N CYS A 422 -2.34 10.36 -5.99
CA CYS A 422 -2.16 11.80 -6.25
C CYS A 422 -2.14 12.18 -7.73
N ASP A 423 -1.89 11.22 -8.63
CA ASP A 423 -1.98 11.42 -10.08
C ASP A 423 -3.43 11.69 -10.51
N ILE A 424 -3.87 12.93 -10.26
CA ILE A 424 -5.01 13.56 -10.90
C ILE A 424 -4.58 13.79 -12.35
N SER A 425 -5.20 13.04 -13.28
CA SER A 425 -4.98 13.13 -14.72
C SER A 425 -4.69 14.56 -15.20
N SER A 426 -3.45 14.82 -15.64
CA SER A 426 -2.98 16.08 -16.25
C SER A 426 -3.63 16.39 -17.61
N GLY A 427 -4.93 16.18 -17.76
CA GLY A 427 -5.68 16.28 -19.01
C GLY A 427 -6.71 17.41 -19.09
N ALA A 428 -6.94 18.15 -18.00
CA ALA A 428 -7.80 19.32 -17.99
C ALA A 428 -7.09 20.44 -17.23
N LEU A 429 -6.58 21.43 -17.98
CA LEU A 429 -6.01 22.74 -17.58
C LEU A 429 -4.70 23.02 -18.34
N LEU A 430 -4.78 23.08 -19.67
CA LEU A 430 -3.96 24.01 -20.44
C LEU A 430 -4.81 25.24 -20.77
N SER A 431 -5.14 26.02 -19.75
CA SER A 431 -5.19 27.49 -19.80
C SER A 431 -5.61 28.00 -18.42
N THR A 432 -4.82 28.94 -17.90
CA THR A 432 -4.88 29.53 -16.54
C THR A 432 -4.47 28.58 -15.41
N SER A 433 -3.30 28.89 -14.85
CA SER A 433 -2.65 28.23 -13.72
C SER A 433 -3.47 28.41 -12.44
N PRO A 434 -3.79 27.34 -11.69
CA PRO A 434 -3.90 27.43 -10.24
C PRO A 434 -2.62 26.83 -9.65
N ALA A 435 -1.66 27.69 -9.33
CA ALA A 435 -0.57 27.32 -8.46
C ALA A 435 -1.13 27.22 -7.03
N ILE A 436 -1.06 26.03 -6.44
CA ILE A 436 -1.21 25.87 -4.99
C ILE A 436 0.22 25.87 -4.44
N GLU A 437 0.57 26.96 -3.76
CA GLU A 437 1.87 27.23 -3.15
C GLU A 437 1.76 27.01 -1.64
N PHE A 438 2.64 26.18 -1.05
CA PHE A 438 2.70 25.94 0.39
C PHE A 438 3.68 26.91 1.05
N LEU A 439 3.39 27.35 2.28
CA LEU A 439 4.10 28.45 2.95
C LEU A 439 4.61 28.06 4.35
N VAL A 440 5.92 28.11 4.57
CA VAL A 440 6.63 27.88 5.83
C VAL A 440 7.20 29.20 6.35
N VAL A 441 7.03 29.45 7.65
CA VAL A 441 7.40 30.70 8.34
C VAL A 441 8.57 30.51 9.27
#